data_AF-A0A836BJB3-F1
#
_entry.id   AF-A0A836BJB3-F1
#
_cell.length_a   1.000
_cell.length_b   1.000
_cell.length_c   1.000
_cell.angle_alpha   90.00
_cell.angle_beta   90.00
_cell.angle_gamma   90.00
#
_symmetry.space_group_name_H-M   'P 1'
#
loop_
_entity.id
_entity.type
_entity.pdbx_description
1 polymer ?
#
loop_
_entity_poly.entity_id
_entity_poly.type
_entity_poly.pdbx_seq_one_letter_code
_entity_poly.pdbx_strand_id
1 'polypeptide(L)'
;MASTCSSFAPKSYLEDSEVFPEREESLGSIYVEAADKVTLKKIRDITFVNARDVLGIIYNSKSGNTSLKWRQIRRNSGKVSGEASSNSLVNLAEVGVITLDWVENYVRKKSQQDNKVNEITS
;
A
#
# COMPACT_ATOMS: atom_id res chain seq x y z
N MET A 1 13.56 8.86 6.70
CA MET A 1 13.39 9.18 5.27
C MET A 1 11.94 9.58 5.08
N ALA A 2 11.64 10.85 4.80
CA ALA A 2 10.25 11.30 4.66
C ALA A 2 9.65 10.74 3.37
N SER A 3 8.56 9.99 3.48
CA SER A 3 7.75 9.56 2.34
C SER A 3 7.36 10.79 1.51
N THR A 4 7.51 10.73 0.19
CA THR A 4 7.29 11.86 -0.74
C THR A 4 5.91 12.50 -0.61
N CYS A 5 4.93 11.79 -0.05
CA CYS A 5 3.58 12.34 0.18
C CYS A 5 3.52 13.29 1.38
N SER A 6 4.34 13.09 2.43
CA SER A 6 4.26 13.90 3.66
C SER A 6 4.90 15.28 3.54
N SER A 7 5.83 15.48 2.59
CA SER A 7 6.47 16.78 2.38
C SER A 7 5.58 17.82 1.69
N PHE A 8 4.50 17.39 1.03
CA PHE A 8 3.61 18.28 0.25
C PHE A 8 2.17 18.31 0.76
N ALA A 9 1.79 17.40 1.64
CA ALA A 9 0.46 17.36 2.20
C ALA A 9 0.26 18.50 3.21
N PRO A 10 -0.86 19.26 3.12
CA PRO A 10 -1.28 20.14 4.20
C PRO A 10 -1.38 19.37 5.52
N LYS A 11 -0.98 20.00 6.63
CA LYS A 11 -0.99 19.34 7.95
C LYS A 11 -2.37 18.77 8.31
N SER A 12 -3.44 19.50 7.99
CA SER A 12 -4.82 19.06 8.20
C SER A 12 -5.18 17.76 7.47
N TYR A 13 -4.53 17.46 6.34
CA TYR A 13 -4.78 16.22 5.58
C TYR A 13 -3.98 15.04 6.14
N LEU A 14 -2.87 15.30 6.83
CA LEU A 14 -2.05 14.24 7.45
C LEU A 14 -2.67 13.72 8.75
N GLU A 15 -3.48 14.56 9.41
CA GLU A 15 -4.16 14.24 10.67
C GLU A 15 -5.56 13.66 10.46
N ASP A 16 -6.10 13.73 9.23
CA ASP A 16 -7.42 13.23 8.87
C ASP A 16 -7.32 11.78 8.32
N SER A 17 -7.85 10.83 9.08
CA SER A 17 -7.84 9.41 8.73
C SER A 17 -8.70 9.05 7.51
N GLU A 18 -9.58 9.94 7.07
CA GLU A 18 -10.40 9.76 5.86
C GLU A 18 -9.76 10.36 4.61
N VAL A 19 -8.60 11.02 4.74
CA VAL A 19 -7.90 11.65 3.61
C VAL A 19 -6.78 10.77 3.10
N PHE A 20 -6.86 10.42 1.81
CA PHE A 20 -5.89 9.56 1.15
C PHE A 20 -5.20 10.28 -0.01
N PRO A 21 -3.90 10.03 -0.23
CA PRO A 21 -3.21 10.46 -1.44
C PRO A 21 -3.39 9.42 -2.57
N GLU A 22 -3.79 9.87 -3.74
CA GLU A 22 -3.81 9.11 -4.99
C GLU A 22 -2.75 9.66 -5.97
N ARG A 23 -2.23 8.79 -6.82
CA ARG A 23 -1.27 9.11 -7.88
C ARG A 23 -1.51 8.21 -9.08
N GLU A 24 -1.71 8.80 -10.24
CA GLU A 24 -2.05 8.09 -11.50
C GLU A 24 -0.83 7.78 -12.37
N GLU A 25 0.32 7.47 -11.76
CA GLU A 25 1.54 7.06 -12.50
C GLU A 25 1.61 5.54 -12.64
N SER A 26 2.11 5.03 -13.78
CA SER A 26 2.33 3.59 -13.97
C SER A 26 3.31 3.00 -12.95
N LEU A 27 4.35 3.75 -12.59
CA LEU A 27 5.25 3.49 -11.47
C LEU A 27 4.99 4.51 -10.36
N GLY A 28 4.85 4.08 -9.11
CA GLY A 28 4.50 5.00 -8.01
C GLY A 28 2.99 5.21 -7.81
N SER A 29 2.14 4.43 -8.48
CA SER A 29 0.68 4.58 -8.38
C SER A 29 0.17 4.36 -6.96
N ILE A 30 -0.80 5.19 -6.58
CA ILE A 30 -1.59 5.00 -5.37
C ILE A 30 -3.05 5.21 -5.77
N TYR A 31 -3.91 4.24 -5.49
CA TYR A 31 -5.31 4.31 -5.86
C TYR A 31 -6.18 3.78 -4.72
N VAL A 32 -7.29 4.48 -4.44
CA VAL A 32 -8.25 4.12 -3.40
C VAL A 32 -9.62 3.89 -4.03
N GLU A 33 -10.15 2.70 -3.82
CA GLU A 33 -11.52 2.32 -4.15
C GLU A 33 -12.36 2.45 -2.87
N ALA A 34 -13.44 3.22 -2.91
CA ALA A 34 -14.29 3.50 -1.76
C ALA A 34 -15.75 3.71 -2.20
N ALA A 35 -16.71 3.47 -1.31
CA ALA A 35 -18.12 3.65 -1.61
C ALA A 35 -18.51 5.13 -1.75
N ASP A 36 -17.92 5.98 -0.90
CA ASP A 36 -18.01 7.43 -1.01
C ASP A 36 -16.60 7.99 -1.14
N LYS A 37 -16.35 8.71 -2.24
CA LYS A 37 -15.05 9.29 -2.57
C LYS A 37 -15.23 10.66 -3.19
N VAL A 38 -14.64 11.68 -2.57
CA VAL A 38 -14.67 13.06 -3.05
C VAL A 38 -13.24 13.58 -3.20
N THR A 39 -12.93 14.10 -4.39
CA THR A 39 -11.66 14.79 -4.63
C THR A 39 -11.63 16.10 -3.86
N LEU A 40 -10.65 16.25 -2.97
CA LEU A 40 -10.44 17.49 -2.23
C LEU A 40 -9.61 18.47 -3.05
N LYS A 41 -8.40 18.06 -3.43
CA LYS A 41 -7.44 18.92 -4.12
C LYS A 41 -6.35 18.11 -4.81
N LYS A 42 -5.91 18.59 -5.97
CA LYS A 42 -4.68 18.12 -6.61
C LYS A 42 -3.52 19.06 -6.32
N ILE A 43 -2.39 18.51 -5.87
CA ILE A 43 -1.14 19.22 -5.65
C ILE A 43 -0.04 18.46 -6.39
N ARG A 44 0.46 19.03 -7.49
CA ARG A 44 1.41 18.37 -8.41
C ARG A 44 0.82 17.07 -8.99
N ASP A 45 1.53 15.95 -8.83
CA ASP A 45 1.15 14.60 -9.26
C ASP A 45 0.25 13.88 -8.25
N ILE A 46 0.02 14.45 -7.07
CA ILE A 46 -0.77 13.82 -6.01
C ILE A 46 -2.17 14.44 -5.95
N THR A 47 -3.19 13.59 -5.99
CA THR A 47 -4.59 13.95 -5.76
C THR A 47 -5.00 13.53 -4.36
N PHE A 48 -5.43 14.46 -3.52
CA PHE A 48 -5.99 14.14 -2.21
C PHE A 48 -7.49 13.92 -2.33
N VAL A 49 -7.95 12.80 -1.81
CA VAL A 49 -9.37 12.41 -1.79
C VAL A 49 -9.80 12.19 -0.35
N ASN A 50 -11.01 12.62 0.00
CA ASN A 50 -11.70 12.13 1.18
C ASN A 50 -12.44 10.86 0.77
N ALA A 51 -12.17 9.74 1.44
CA ALA A 51 -12.71 8.44 1.09
C ALA A 51 -13.29 7.74 2.32
N ARG A 52 -14.56 7.37 2.25
CA ARG A 52 -15.31 6.64 3.28
C ARG A 52 -15.74 5.29 2.76
N ASP A 53 -15.79 4.33 3.68
CA ASP A 53 -16.07 2.92 3.35
C ASP A 53 -15.12 2.40 2.26
N VAL A 54 -13.82 2.47 2.55
CA VAL A 54 -12.76 2.00 1.65
C VAL A 54 -12.89 0.51 1.37
N LEU A 55 -13.03 0.16 0.10
CA LEU A 55 -13.20 -1.20 -0.41
C LEU A 55 -11.87 -1.81 -0.86
N GLY A 56 -10.94 -0.98 -1.35
CA GLY A 56 -9.68 -1.45 -1.90
C GLY A 56 -8.62 -0.36 -1.99
N ILE A 57 -7.35 -0.76 -1.90
CA ILE A 57 -6.20 0.12 -2.09
C ILE A 57 -5.20 -0.59 -2.99
N ILE A 58 -4.68 0.12 -3.99
CA ILE A 58 -3.58 -0.35 -4.85
C ILE A 58 -2.40 0.59 -4.64
N TYR A 59 -1.24 0.01 -4.37
CA TYR A 59 0.02 0.71 -4.21
C TYR A 59 1.10 0.07 -5.07
N ASN A 60 1.72 0.85 -5.94
CA ASN A 60 2.95 0.48 -6.63
C ASN A 60 4.05 1.46 -6.23
N SER A 61 5.20 0.94 -5.83
CA SER A 61 6.37 1.79 -5.59
C SER A 61 6.92 2.36 -6.89
N LYS A 62 7.58 3.53 -6.80
CA LYS A 62 8.28 4.13 -7.95
C LYS A 62 9.41 3.24 -8.50
N SER A 63 10.03 2.43 -7.65
CA SER A 63 11.08 1.49 -8.06
C SER A 63 10.55 0.21 -8.72
N GLY A 64 9.23 -0.05 -8.69
CA GLY A 64 8.62 -1.28 -9.19
C GLY A 64 8.78 -2.50 -8.27
N ASN A 65 9.62 -2.43 -7.24
CA ASN A 65 9.90 -3.57 -6.33
C ASN A 65 8.80 -3.85 -5.30
N THR A 66 7.71 -3.11 -5.35
CA THR A 66 6.56 -3.30 -4.47
C THR A 66 5.30 -3.00 -5.26
N SER A 67 4.41 -3.98 -5.30
CA SER A 67 3.08 -3.92 -5.86
C SER A 67 2.14 -4.59 -4.87
N LEU A 68 1.31 -3.80 -4.19
CA LEU A 68 0.41 -4.28 -3.16
C LEU A 68 -1.02 -3.92 -3.49
N LYS A 69 -1.90 -4.88 -3.22
CA LYS A 69 -3.34 -4.73 -3.31
C LYS A 69 -3.94 -5.15 -1.99
N TRP A 70 -4.59 -4.20 -1.32
CA TRP A 70 -5.45 -4.47 -0.17
C TRP A 70 -6.90 -4.48 -0.65
N ARG A 71 -7.69 -5.47 -0.20
CA ARG A 71 -9.14 -5.48 -0.44
C ARG A 71 -9.88 -5.84 0.85
N GLN A 72 -10.95 -5.11 1.13
CA GLN A 72 -11.80 -5.35 2.28
C GLN A 72 -12.40 -6.76 2.23
N ILE A 73 -12.45 -7.44 3.37
CA ILE A 73 -13.14 -8.73 3.54
C ILE A 73 -14.35 -8.55 4.45
N ARG A 74 -14.17 -7.90 5.62
CA ARG A 74 -15.25 -7.63 6.58
C ARG A 74 -14.94 -6.38 7.40
N ARG A 75 -15.86 -5.41 7.43
CA ARG A 75 -15.69 -4.13 8.17
C ARG A 75 -14.29 -3.55 7.90
N ASN A 76 -13.45 -3.37 8.91
CA ASN A 76 -12.13 -2.77 8.76
C ASN A 76 -11.02 -3.80 8.47
N SER A 77 -11.35 -5.09 8.34
CA SER A 77 -10.40 -6.14 8.00
C SER A 77 -10.36 -6.40 6.50
N GLY A 78 -9.15 -6.58 5.96
CA GLY A 78 -8.93 -6.84 4.55
C GLY A 78 -7.77 -7.79 4.30
N LYS A 79 -7.64 -8.23 3.04
CA LYS A 79 -6.57 -9.09 2.57
C LYS A 79 -5.56 -8.26 1.80
N VAL A 80 -4.30 -8.31 2.22
CA VAL A 80 -3.18 -7.83 1.41
C VAL A 80 -2.65 -8.95 0.53
N SER A 81 -2.39 -8.61 -0.73
CA SER A 81 -1.76 -9.47 -1.73
C SER A 81 -0.76 -8.67 -2.56
N GLY A 82 0.19 -9.37 -3.17
CA GLY A 82 1.17 -8.77 -4.05
C GLY A 82 2.62 -8.99 -3.58
N GLU A 83 3.53 -8.20 -4.12
CA GLU A 83 4.95 -8.27 -3.84
C GLU A 83 5.40 -7.07 -3.05
N ALA A 84 6.19 -7.29 -2.00
CA ALA A 84 6.78 -6.22 -1.22
C ALA A 84 8.27 -6.44 -1.05
N SER A 85 9.02 -5.35 -1.16
CA SER A 85 10.40 -5.31 -0.68
C SER A 85 10.42 -5.47 0.84
N SER A 86 11.52 -5.97 1.41
CA SER A 86 11.67 -6.10 2.85
C SER A 86 11.47 -4.77 3.59
N ASN A 87 11.95 -3.66 3.03
CA ASN A 87 11.73 -2.33 3.59
C ASN A 87 10.25 -1.92 3.57
N SER A 88 9.53 -2.25 2.50
CA SER A 88 8.10 -1.97 2.40
C SER A 88 7.31 -2.75 3.45
N LEU A 89 7.67 -4.01 3.72
CA LEU A 89 7.03 -4.83 4.75
C LEU A 89 7.20 -4.23 6.15
N VAL A 90 8.42 -3.81 6.50
CA VAL A 90 8.71 -3.19 7.81
C VAL A 90 7.89 -1.91 7.98
N ASN A 91 7.91 -1.03 6.97
CA ASN A 91 7.15 0.23 7.03
C ASN A 91 5.64 -0.03 7.22
N LEU A 92 5.08 -1.00 6.50
CA LEU A 92 3.66 -1.32 6.58
C LEU A 92 3.27 -1.96 7.92
N ALA A 93 4.16 -2.75 8.53
CA ALA A 93 3.95 -3.32 9.85
C ALA A 93 4.02 -2.24 10.95
N GLU A 94 4.99 -1.33 10.86
CA GLU A 94 5.14 -0.22 11.81
C GLU A 94 3.93 0.71 11.84
N VAL A 95 3.30 0.96 10.68
CA VAL A 95 2.08 1.78 10.60
C VAL A 95 0.78 0.99 10.80
N GLY A 96 0.87 -0.30 11.13
CA GLY A 96 -0.28 -1.16 11.45
C GLY A 96 -1.15 -1.55 10.26
N VAL A 97 -0.68 -1.35 9.02
CA VAL A 97 -1.43 -1.73 7.80
C VAL A 97 -1.43 -3.25 7.60
N ILE A 98 -0.35 -3.92 8.00
CA ILE A 98 -0.22 -5.38 8.01
C ILE A 98 0.22 -5.88 9.38
N THR A 99 -0.16 -7.10 9.74
CA THR A 99 0.27 -7.72 10.99
C THR A 99 1.64 -8.39 10.81
N LEU A 100 2.39 -8.53 11.92
CA LEU A 100 3.63 -9.31 11.96
C LEU A 100 3.42 -10.75 11.46
N ASP A 101 2.32 -11.39 11.88
CA ASP A 101 1.91 -12.71 11.35
C ASP A 101 1.82 -12.75 9.82
N TRP A 102 1.29 -11.70 9.20
CA TRP A 102 1.21 -11.64 7.73
C TRP A 102 2.61 -11.50 7.11
N VAL A 103 3.48 -10.68 7.70
CA VAL A 103 4.89 -10.51 7.27
C VAL A 103 5.64 -11.83 7.34
N GLU A 104 5.55 -12.55 8.47
CA GLU A 104 6.20 -13.85 8.66
C GLU A 104 5.71 -14.88 7.63
N ASN A 105 4.39 -14.94 7.40
CA ASN A 105 3.81 -15.82 6.40
C ASN A 105 4.27 -15.48 4.97
N TYR A 106 4.43 -14.19 4.65
CA TYR A 106 4.95 -13.75 3.36
C TYR A 106 6.41 -14.17 3.16
N VAL A 107 7.27 -13.92 4.16
CA VAL A 107 8.69 -14.31 4.13
C VAL A 107 8.86 -15.82 4.01
N ARG A 108 8.08 -16.60 4.78
CA ARG A 108 8.10 -18.07 4.74
C ARG A 108 7.68 -18.61 3.37
N LYS A 109 6.67 -18.03 2.73
CA LYS A 109 6.25 -18.45 1.39
C LYS A 109 7.32 -18.16 0.35
N LYS A 110 7.98 -17.00 0.46
CA LYS A 110 9.03 -16.60 -0.47
C LYS A 110 10.26 -17.51 -0.37
N SER A 111 10.73 -17.82 0.84
CA SER A 111 11.86 -18.75 1.02
C SER A 111 11.57 -20.16 0.53
N GLN A 112 10.33 -20.64 0.65
CA GLN A 112 9.90 -21.92 0.08
C GLN A 112 9.84 -21.90 -1.45
N GLN A 113 9.47 -20.77 -2.05
CA GLN A 113 9.49 -20.58 -3.50
C GLN A 113 10.92 -20.57 -4.05
N ASP A 114 11.83 -19.82 -3.42
CA ASP A 114 13.23 -19.73 -3.83
C ASP A 114 13.93 -21.10 -3.76
N ASN A 115 13.68 -21.87 -2.69
CA ASN A 115 14.21 -23.24 -2.56
C ASN A 115 13.69 -24.18 -3.65
N LYS A 116 12.39 -24.11 -4.00
CA LYS A 116 11.83 -24.92 -5.09
C LYS A 116 12.40 -24.56 -6.45
N VAL A 117 12.64 -23.28 -6.73
CA VAL A 117 13.23 -22.86 -8.01
C VAL A 117 14.66 -23.38 -8.13
N ASN A 118 15.45 -23.34 -7.05
CA ASN A 118 16.82 -23.86 -7.07
C ASN A 118 16.89 -25.39 -7.30
N GLU A 119 15.92 -26.16 -6.78
CA GLU A 119 15.84 -27.61 -7.02
C GLU A 119 15.47 -27.99 -8.45
N ILE A 120 14.71 -27.16 -9.18
CA ILE A 120 14.26 -27.43 -10.56
C ILE A 120 15.34 -27.03 -11.59
N THR A 121 16.26 -26.14 -11.20
CA THR A 121 17.31 -25.59 -12.08
C THR A 121 18.69 -26.21 -11.83
N SER A 122 18.79 -27.20 -10.94
CA SER A 122 20.02 -27.95 -10.61
C SER A 122 20.04 -29.34 -11.26
#